data_AF-A0A836WPK5-F1
#
_entry.id   AF-A0A836WPK5-F1
#
_cell.length_a   1.000
_cell.length_b   1.000
_cell.length_c   1.000
_cell.angle_alpha   90.00
_cell.angle_beta   90.00
_cell.angle_gamma   90.00
#
_symmetry.space_group_name_H-M   'P 1'
#
loop_
_entity.id
_entity.type
_entity.pdbx_description
1 polymer ?
#
loop_
_entity_poly.entity_id
_entity_poly.type
_entity_poly.pdbx_seq_one_letter_code
_entity_poly.pdbx_strand_id
1 'polypeptide(L)'
;MKHILFFTGILLFSITSYGQRGMHMGKRGKEIIEEEKIPYYTRRLNLTPEEAKKFWPLYDEYQDKRQKLMKRRREIGKSLMMNDSTMSTKKAMEINKLYFNIENEELDLKKVYNQKFKEILPIQKVNKLYFIERQFRIYLLKKLRHHP
;
A
#
# COMPACT_ATOMS: atom_id res chain seq x y z
N MET A 1 -19.70 -22.13 -59.12
CA MET A 1 -18.36 -21.66 -59.55
C MET A 1 -17.92 -20.65 -58.51
N LYS A 2 -17.01 -21.00 -57.58
CA LYS A 2 -15.54 -20.82 -57.69
C LYS A 2 -15.26 -19.36 -58.08
N HIS A 3 -14.83 -18.48 -57.17
CA HIS A 3 -13.48 -18.33 -56.60
C HIS A 3 -13.64 -17.70 -55.19
N ILE A 4 -13.06 -18.10 -54.04
CA ILE A 4 -11.76 -18.64 -53.63
C ILE A 4 -10.55 -17.81 -54.10
N LEU A 5 -9.92 -17.17 -53.09
CA LEU A 5 -8.53 -16.68 -52.97
C LEU A 5 -8.15 -15.31 -53.53
N PHE A 6 -7.84 -14.38 -52.60
CA PHE A 6 -6.51 -13.76 -52.41
C PHE A 6 -6.58 -12.96 -51.09
N PHE A 7 -6.26 -13.52 -49.91
CA PHE A 7 -4.94 -13.77 -49.31
C PHE A 7 -3.97 -12.57 -49.36
N THR A 8 -3.48 -12.23 -48.15
CA THR A 8 -2.27 -11.45 -47.80
C THR A 8 -2.24 -9.95 -48.02
N GLY A 9 -2.18 -9.22 -46.90
CA GLY A 9 -1.64 -7.87 -46.88
C GLY A 9 -1.82 -7.14 -45.56
N ILE A 10 -0.84 -7.32 -44.66
CA ILE A 10 -0.44 -6.33 -43.63
C ILE A 10 -1.13 -6.48 -42.26
N LEU A 11 -0.64 -7.50 -41.56
CA LEU A 11 -0.25 -7.42 -40.15
C LEU A 11 0.70 -6.21 -39.95
N LEU A 12 0.21 -5.11 -39.38
CA LEU A 12 1.03 -4.09 -38.71
C LEU A 12 0.26 -3.62 -37.47
N PHE A 13 0.51 -4.24 -36.32
CA PHE A 13 1.49 -3.77 -35.35
C PHE A 13 1.19 -2.35 -34.85
N SER A 14 0.31 -2.27 -33.87
CA SER A 14 0.36 -1.23 -32.84
C SER A 14 -0.09 -1.85 -31.52
N ILE A 15 0.75 -2.78 -31.04
CA ILE A 15 0.84 -3.10 -29.62
C ILE A 15 1.44 -1.86 -28.95
N THR A 16 0.61 -0.89 -28.61
CA THR A 16 1.03 0.27 -27.80
C THR A 16 -0.04 0.62 -26.78
N SER A 17 -0.29 -0.32 -25.86
CA SER A 17 -0.73 0.05 -24.52
C SER A 17 -0.30 -0.97 -23.46
N TYR A 18 0.98 -1.35 -23.47
CA TYR A 18 1.67 -1.76 -22.23
C TYR A 18 2.33 -0.53 -21.61
N GLY A 19 1.50 0.41 -21.17
CA GLY A 19 1.92 1.71 -20.64
C GLY A 19 1.47 2.00 -19.20
N GLN A 20 0.92 1.02 -18.48
CA GLN A 20 0.53 1.18 -17.07
C GLN A 20 1.06 0.03 -16.21
N ARG A 21 2.38 -0.02 -16.00
CA ARG A 21 2.96 -0.67 -14.81
C ARG A 21 2.87 0.28 -13.60
N GLY A 22 1.65 0.72 -13.31
CA GLY A 22 1.26 1.14 -11.98
C GLY A 22 0.38 0.02 -11.43
N MET A 23 0.65 -0.46 -10.22
CA MET A 23 -0.18 -1.48 -9.58
C MET A 23 -1.58 -0.91 -9.32
N HIS A 24 -2.44 -0.89 -10.34
CA HIS A 24 -3.86 -0.62 -10.19
C HIS A 24 -4.45 -1.86 -9.53
N MET A 25 -4.49 -1.84 -8.19
CA MET A 25 -5.28 -2.79 -7.42
C MET A 25 -6.74 -2.59 -7.83
N GLY A 26 -7.21 -3.40 -8.77
CA GLY A 26 -8.62 -3.47 -9.13
C GLY A 26 -9.46 -3.89 -7.92
N LYS A 27 -10.79 -3.90 -8.07
CA LYS A 27 -11.75 -4.29 -7.03
C LYS A 27 -11.34 -5.61 -6.32
N ARG A 28 -10.95 -6.61 -7.11
CA ARG A 28 -10.44 -7.92 -6.67
C ARG A 28 -9.22 -7.85 -5.75
N GLY A 29 -8.27 -6.95 -6.03
CA GLY A 29 -7.08 -6.79 -5.20
C GLY A 29 -7.39 -6.23 -3.81
N LYS A 30 -8.39 -5.35 -3.71
CA LYS A 30 -8.87 -4.82 -2.42
C LYS A 30 -9.61 -5.89 -1.63
N GLU A 31 -10.45 -6.68 -2.27
CA GLU A 31 -11.18 -7.80 -1.65
C GLU A 31 -10.20 -8.80 -1.02
N ILE A 32 -9.17 -9.23 -1.76
CA ILE A 32 -8.12 -10.13 -1.24
C ILE A 32 -7.41 -9.53 -0.02
N ILE A 33 -7.16 -8.21 0.01
CA ILE A 33 -6.53 -7.59 1.17
C ILE A 33 -7.42 -7.71 2.40
N GLU A 34 -8.71 -7.41 2.28
CA GLU A 34 -9.64 -7.42 3.39
C GLU A 34 -9.90 -8.86 3.91
N GLU A 35 -10.07 -9.81 3.00
CA GLU A 35 -10.25 -11.23 3.32
C GLU A 35 -9.06 -11.82 4.09
N GLU A 36 -7.84 -11.40 3.74
CA GLU A 36 -6.62 -11.96 4.30
C GLU A 36 -6.16 -11.27 5.58
N LYS A 37 -6.51 -9.99 5.74
CA LYS A 37 -6.03 -9.14 6.86
C LYS A 37 -6.41 -9.74 8.20
N ILE A 38 -7.69 -10.01 8.42
CA ILE A 38 -8.20 -10.51 9.70
C ILE A 38 -7.54 -11.84 10.11
N PRO A 39 -7.63 -12.92 9.30
CA PRO A 39 -7.06 -14.20 9.70
C PRO A 39 -5.53 -14.16 9.85
N TYR A 40 -4.82 -13.37 9.04
CA TYR A 40 -3.37 -13.26 9.10
C TYR A 40 -2.91 -12.66 10.44
N TYR A 41 -3.51 -11.55 10.88
CA TYR A 41 -3.13 -10.88 12.12
C TYR A 41 -3.59 -11.68 13.33
N THR A 42 -4.84 -12.16 13.36
CA THR A 42 -5.36 -12.95 14.48
C THR A 42 -4.47 -14.14 14.79
N ARG A 43 -4.03 -14.88 13.76
CA ARG A 43 -3.13 -16.03 13.91
C ARG A 43 -1.73 -15.63 14.41
N ARG A 44 -1.13 -14.58 13.84
CA ARG A 44 0.26 -14.22 14.17
C ARG A 44 0.42 -13.44 15.47
N LEU A 45 -0.61 -12.69 15.87
CA LEU A 45 -0.67 -12.04 17.17
C LEU A 45 -1.23 -12.97 18.26
N ASN A 46 -1.86 -14.09 17.87
CA ASN A 46 -2.61 -14.97 18.77
C ASN A 46 -3.65 -14.18 19.58
N LEU A 47 -4.50 -13.44 18.87
CA LEU A 47 -5.54 -12.61 19.50
C LEU A 47 -6.65 -13.51 20.08
N THR A 48 -7.00 -13.29 21.34
CA THR A 48 -8.24 -13.86 21.90
C THR A 48 -9.45 -13.12 21.31
N PRO A 49 -10.67 -13.69 21.39
CA PRO A 49 -11.88 -12.99 20.96
C PRO A 49 -12.07 -11.62 21.64
N GLU A 50 -11.70 -11.50 22.92
CA GLU A 50 -11.82 -10.26 23.71
C GLU A 50 -10.81 -9.21 23.26
N GLU A 51 -9.56 -9.63 23.01
CA GLU A 51 -8.52 -8.76 22.47
C GLU A 51 -8.86 -8.30 21.05
N ALA A 52 -9.34 -9.21 20.20
CA ALA A 52 -9.70 -8.91 18.82
C ALA A 52 -10.80 -7.84 18.74
N LYS A 53 -11.83 -7.93 19.59
CA LYS A 53 -12.92 -6.94 19.68
C LYS A 53 -12.41 -5.52 19.97
N LYS A 54 -11.34 -5.38 20.75
CA LYS A 54 -10.72 -4.08 21.07
C LYS A 54 -9.68 -3.67 20.01
N PHE A 55 -8.95 -4.63 19.47
CA PHE A 55 -7.84 -4.41 18.54
C PHE A 55 -8.31 -3.87 17.19
N TRP A 56 -9.32 -4.49 16.58
CA TRP A 56 -9.71 -4.16 15.21
C TRP A 56 -10.15 -2.70 15.02
N PRO A 57 -11.04 -2.13 15.87
CA PRO A 57 -11.43 -0.73 15.75
C PRO A 57 -10.24 0.24 15.85
N LEU A 58 -9.32 -0.01 16.79
CA LEU A 58 -8.13 0.82 16.98
C LEU A 58 -7.14 0.66 15.82
N TYR A 59 -6.99 -0.56 15.32
CA TYR A 59 -6.12 -0.86 14.18
C TYR A 59 -6.63 -0.21 12.90
N ASP A 60 -7.94 -0.26 12.63
CA ASP A 60 -8.53 0.38 11.46
C ASP A 60 -8.39 1.92 11.52
N GLU A 61 -8.62 2.53 12.69
CA GLU A 61 -8.37 3.97 12.90
C GLU A 61 -6.90 4.35 12.61
N TYR A 62 -5.95 3.51 13.08
CA TYR A 62 -4.53 3.68 12.79
C TYR A 62 -4.23 3.56 11.30
N GLN A 63 -4.78 2.54 10.62
CA GLN A 63 -4.58 2.33 9.19
C GLN A 63 -5.08 3.53 8.39
N ASP A 64 -6.26 4.06 8.70
CA ASP A 64 -6.83 5.21 7.99
C ASP A 64 -5.95 6.46 8.10
N LYS A 65 -5.47 6.75 9.32
CA LYS A 65 -4.54 7.88 9.52
C LYS A 65 -3.23 7.65 8.78
N ARG A 66 -2.69 6.44 8.83
CA ARG A 66 -1.45 6.10 8.10
C ARG A 66 -1.65 6.18 6.58
N GLN A 67 -2.80 5.79 6.05
CA GLN A 67 -3.10 5.88 4.62
C GLN A 67 -3.10 7.32 4.13
N LYS A 68 -3.60 8.27 4.93
CA LYS A 68 -3.54 9.71 4.60
C LYS A 68 -2.09 10.20 4.47
N LEU A 69 -1.21 9.82 5.39
CA LEU A 69 0.23 10.12 5.31
C LEU A 69 0.89 9.49 4.08
N MET A 70 0.57 8.22 3.80
CA MET A 70 1.08 7.50 2.62
C MET A 70 0.59 8.10 1.30
N LYS A 71 -0.62 8.68 1.27
CA LYS A 71 -1.12 9.43 0.12
C LYS A 71 -0.29 10.69 -0.12
N ARG A 72 -0.05 11.50 0.90
CA ARG A 72 0.80 12.69 0.84
C ARG A 72 2.23 12.36 0.40
N ARG A 73 2.84 11.29 0.96
CA ARG A 73 4.18 10.83 0.55
C ARG A 73 4.23 10.44 -0.94
N ARG A 74 3.20 9.76 -1.44
CA ARG A 74 3.10 9.39 -2.87
C ARG A 74 2.95 10.62 -3.77
N GLU A 75 2.20 11.63 -3.36
CA GLU A 75 2.03 12.88 -4.12
C GLU A 75 3.36 13.62 -4.27
N ILE A 76 4.19 13.64 -3.23
CA ILE A 76 5.54 14.19 -3.27
C ILE A 76 6.45 13.38 -4.19
N GLY A 77 6.44 12.04 -4.08
CA GLY A 77 7.23 11.20 -4.96
C GLY A 77 6.88 11.42 -6.44
N LYS A 78 5.59 11.56 -6.75
CA LYS A 78 5.12 11.89 -8.10
C LYS A 78 5.61 13.27 -8.56
N SER A 79 5.53 14.28 -7.71
CA SER A 79 5.97 15.64 -8.08
C SER A 79 7.47 15.71 -8.35
N LEU A 80 8.29 14.91 -7.65
CA LEU A 80 9.72 14.79 -7.89
C LEU A 80 10.01 14.10 -9.22
N MET A 81 9.38 12.95 -9.51
CA MET A 81 9.62 12.21 -10.75
C MET A 81 9.20 12.97 -12.03
N MET A 82 8.31 13.95 -11.91
CA MET A 82 7.82 14.73 -13.06
C MET A 82 8.61 16.02 -13.33
N ASN A 83 9.46 16.52 -12.40
CA ASN A 83 10.04 17.87 -12.46
C ASN A 83 11.57 17.92 -12.36
N ASP A 84 12.28 16.81 -12.59
CA ASP A 84 13.68 16.67 -12.17
C ASP A 84 14.68 17.61 -12.90
N SER A 85 14.34 18.10 -14.10
CA SER A 85 15.23 18.98 -14.89
C SER A 85 14.85 20.46 -14.91
N THR A 86 13.74 20.88 -14.29
CA THR A 86 13.22 22.28 -14.35
C THR A 86 12.84 22.87 -12.99
N MET A 87 13.11 22.16 -11.89
CA MET A 87 12.71 22.60 -10.55
C MET A 87 13.66 23.66 -9.97
N SER A 88 13.09 24.75 -9.44
CA SER A 88 13.88 25.78 -8.74
C SER A 88 14.39 25.28 -7.39
N THR A 89 15.54 25.82 -6.93
CA THR A 89 16.15 25.52 -5.63
C THR A 89 15.16 25.70 -4.46
N LYS A 90 14.35 26.76 -4.49
CA LYS A 90 13.33 27.02 -3.46
C LYS A 90 12.30 25.88 -3.37
N LYS A 91 11.78 25.43 -4.51
CA LYS A 91 10.82 24.32 -4.57
C LYS A 91 11.45 22.99 -4.13
N ALA A 92 12.72 22.77 -4.47
CA ALA A 92 13.48 21.60 -4.00
C ALA A 92 13.60 21.59 -2.46
N MET A 93 13.93 22.73 -1.85
CA MET A 93 14.00 22.87 -0.39
C MET A 93 12.64 22.64 0.29
N GLU A 94 11.55 23.17 -0.29
CA GLU A 94 10.19 22.95 0.24
C GLU A 94 9.78 21.48 0.20
N ILE A 95 10.08 20.77 -0.89
CA ILE A 95 9.81 19.33 -1.00
C ILE A 95 10.64 18.54 0.02
N ASN A 96 11.93 18.86 0.16
CA ASN A 96 12.80 18.21 1.13
C ASN A 96 12.27 18.39 2.56
N LYS A 97 11.86 19.62 2.92
CA LYS A 97 11.23 19.91 4.21
C LYS A 97 9.94 19.10 4.41
N LEU A 98 9.09 19.05 3.38
CA LEU A 98 7.83 18.32 3.46
C LEU A 98 8.04 16.81 3.63
N TYR A 99 9.08 16.24 3.00
CA TYR A 99 9.46 14.84 3.19
C TYR A 99 9.75 14.53 4.67
N PHE A 100 10.62 15.31 5.30
CA PHE A 100 10.97 15.11 6.72
C PHE A 100 9.78 15.38 7.64
N ASN A 101 8.92 16.36 7.32
CA ASN A 101 7.70 16.58 8.09
C ASN A 101 6.79 15.35 8.09
N ILE A 102 6.61 14.68 6.95
CA ILE A 102 5.78 13.47 6.88
C ILE A 102 6.44 12.29 7.62
N GLU A 103 7.76 12.16 7.59
CA GLU A 103 8.47 11.15 8.41
C GLU A 103 8.21 11.38 9.91
N ASN A 104 8.28 12.64 10.37
CA ASN A 104 7.99 13.00 11.75
C ASN A 104 6.53 12.70 12.12
N GLU A 105 5.57 13.12 11.28
CA GLU A 105 4.15 12.83 11.48
C GLU A 105 3.87 11.31 11.54
N GLU A 106 4.56 10.51 10.71
CA GLU A 106 4.43 9.05 10.74
C GLU A 106 5.01 8.44 12.03
N LEU A 107 6.14 8.95 12.50
CA LEU A 107 6.75 8.50 13.76
C LEU A 107 5.87 8.85 14.96
N ASP A 108 5.31 10.06 15.00
CA ASP A 108 4.44 10.50 16.08
C ASP A 108 3.13 9.72 16.08
N LEU A 109 2.55 9.45 14.90
CA LEU A 109 1.41 8.55 14.77
C LEU A 109 1.73 7.16 15.36
N LYS A 110 2.89 6.57 15.03
CA LYS A 110 3.31 5.27 15.58
C LYS A 110 3.45 5.31 17.10
N LYS A 111 4.02 6.37 17.68
CA LYS A 111 4.17 6.52 19.14
C LYS A 111 2.80 6.55 19.83
N VAL A 112 1.89 7.39 19.34
CA VAL A 112 0.52 7.51 19.89
C VAL A 112 -0.21 6.18 19.85
N TYR A 113 -0.21 5.50 18.71
CA TYR A 113 -0.91 4.22 18.59
C TYR A 113 -0.21 3.09 19.33
N ASN A 114 1.11 3.12 19.47
CA ASN A 114 1.81 2.17 20.34
C ASN A 114 1.31 2.26 21.79
N GLN A 115 1.12 3.48 22.31
CA GLN A 115 0.53 3.68 23.64
C GLN A 115 -0.88 3.10 23.72
N LYS A 116 -1.75 3.47 22.78
CA LYS A 116 -3.13 2.94 22.73
C LYS A 116 -3.18 1.40 22.61
N PHE A 117 -2.31 0.79 21.82
CA PHE A 117 -2.25 -0.67 21.70
C PHE A 117 -1.80 -1.34 23.00
N LYS A 118 -0.90 -0.73 23.78
CA LYS A 118 -0.46 -1.27 25.09
C LYS A 118 -1.57 -1.27 26.14
N GLU A 119 -2.57 -0.42 25.99
CA GLU A 119 -3.74 -0.39 26.89
C GLU A 119 -4.68 -1.59 26.65
N ILE A 120 -4.66 -2.17 25.44
CA ILE A 120 -5.60 -3.23 25.03
C ILE A 120 -4.93 -4.57 24.74
N LEU A 121 -3.60 -4.61 24.63
CA LEU A 121 -2.82 -5.81 24.32
C LEU A 121 -1.56 -5.92 25.19
N PRO A 122 -1.14 -7.15 25.55
CA PRO A 122 0.17 -7.40 26.15
C PRO A 122 1.32 -6.85 25.31
N ILE A 123 2.35 -6.31 25.98
CA ILE A 123 3.51 -5.68 25.32
C ILE A 123 4.21 -6.60 24.31
N GLN A 124 4.23 -7.91 24.56
CA GLN A 124 4.82 -8.90 23.65
C GLN A 124 4.09 -8.97 22.30
N LYS A 125 2.76 -8.76 22.29
CA LYS A 125 1.96 -8.70 21.05
C LYS A 125 2.17 -7.36 20.34
N VAL A 126 2.19 -6.26 21.10
CA VAL A 126 2.46 -4.92 20.56
C VAL A 126 3.82 -4.85 19.87
N ASN A 127 4.87 -5.43 20.47
CA ASN A 127 6.22 -5.46 19.89
C ASN A 127 6.28 -6.24 18.56
N LYS A 128 5.41 -7.25 18.40
CA LYS A 128 5.31 -8.03 17.15
C LYS A 128 4.49 -7.34 16.07
N LEU A 129 3.61 -6.40 16.44
CA LEU A 129 2.65 -5.79 15.52
C LEU A 129 3.33 -5.20 14.28
N TYR A 130 4.34 -4.35 14.45
CA TYR A 130 5.02 -3.70 13.32
C TYR A 130 5.76 -4.68 12.40
N PHE A 131 6.35 -5.73 12.98
CA PHE A 131 6.95 -6.80 12.19
C PHE A 131 5.88 -7.53 11.39
N ILE A 132 4.75 -7.89 12.01
CA ILE A 132 3.62 -8.56 11.36
C ILE A 132 3.04 -7.70 10.24
N GLU A 133 2.90 -6.38 10.43
CA GLU A 133 2.45 -5.46 9.38
C GLU A 133 3.37 -5.49 8.16
N ARG A 134 4.69 -5.44 8.38
CA ARG A 134 5.67 -5.55 7.29
C ARG A 134 5.56 -6.89 6.58
N GLN A 135 5.43 -7.98 7.33
CA GLN A 135 5.28 -9.32 6.76
C GLN A 135 3.97 -9.47 5.99
N PHE A 136 2.87 -8.88 6.46
CA PHE A 136 1.59 -8.90 5.77
C PHE A 136 1.67 -8.20 4.42
N ARG A 137 2.35 -7.04 4.33
CA ARG A 137 2.59 -6.38 3.04
C ARG A 137 3.36 -7.27 2.06
N ILE A 138 4.42 -7.93 2.53
CA ILE A 138 5.21 -8.85 1.69
C ILE A 138 4.35 -10.04 1.25
N TYR A 139 3.57 -10.60 2.16
CA TYR A 139 2.64 -11.70 1.92
C TYR A 139 1.61 -11.32 0.85
N LEU A 140 0.97 -10.16 0.97
CA LEU A 140 0.01 -9.66 -0.01
C LEU A 140 0.63 -9.45 -1.39
N LEU A 141 1.83 -8.87 -1.47
CA LEU A 141 2.53 -8.70 -2.75
C LEU A 141 2.77 -10.04 -3.46
N LYS A 142 3.15 -11.07 -2.70
CA LYS A 142 3.29 -12.42 -3.26
C LYS A 142 1.95 -12.98 -3.70
N LYS A 143 0.92 -12.90 -2.85
CA LYS A 143 -0.41 -13.46 -3.12
C LYS A 143 -1.05 -12.83 -4.35
N LEU A 144 -1.01 -11.51 -4.47
CA LEU A 144 -1.57 -10.76 -5.60
C LEU A 144 -0.83 -10.99 -6.91
N ARG A 145 0.46 -11.37 -6.88
CA ARG A 145 1.20 -11.76 -8.08
C ARG A 145 0.76 -13.12 -8.64
N HIS A 146 0.22 -14.01 -7.81
CA HIS A 146 -0.15 -15.38 -8.20
C HIS A 146 -1.67 -15.56 -8.37
N HIS A 147 -2.47 -14.53 -8.10
CA HIS A 147 -3.90 -14.50 -8.40
C HIS A 147 -4.14 -13.56 -9.59
N PRO A 148 -4.18 -14.08 -10.83
CA PRO A 148 -4.69 -13.32 -11.98
C PRO A 148 -6.17 -12.93 -11.81
#